data_AF-A0A9N7UT75-F1
#
_entry.id   AF-A0A9N7UT75-F1
#
_cell.length_a   1.000
_cell.length_b   1.000
_cell.length_c   1.000
_cell.angle_alpha   90.00
_cell.angle_beta   90.00
_cell.angle_gamma   90.00
#
_symmetry.space_group_name_H-M   'P 1'
#
loop_
_entity.id
_entity.type
_entity.pdbx_description
1 polymer ?
#
loop_
_entity_poly.entity_id
_entity_poly.type
_entity_poly.pdbx_seq_one_letter_code
_entity_poly.pdbx_strand_id
1 'polypeptide(L)'
;MVNTGKCVKGKIICVFPQPRWPPLTTTATQTKQATVPRTRWNPSTIYMFNLTMCDTLYIFTLPFLIYYYADENDWPFSEPFCKVIRFLFYSNLYGSILFLCCISLHRFVGICYPVHSLYWVSARRARLVSVAVWAFVLLCQAPVLYFSRTRERATGQVCYDTTSPELFDDFLVYSSVVSVFMFCLPFVVVMVCYGLMVRKLQESSWGSSGGDEGERGGLAAKRSKQKSVKMIIIVLAMFMLCFLPFHLTRSLYYSFRYLRQSNPAQ
;
A
#
# COMPACT_ATOMS: atom_id res chain seq x y z
N MET A 1 64.47 -15.81 61.11
CA MET A 1 65.72 -15.64 60.33
C MET A 1 65.35 -15.21 58.92
N VAL A 2 66.02 -14.16 58.47
CA VAL A 2 65.80 -13.44 57.22
C VAL A 2 66.06 -14.35 56.02
N ASN A 3 65.18 -14.37 55.03
CA ASN A 3 65.67 -14.16 53.68
C ASN A 3 64.66 -13.39 52.82
N THR A 4 65.10 -12.23 52.38
CA THR A 4 64.43 -11.28 51.51
C THR A 4 64.44 -11.79 50.08
N GLY A 5 63.27 -11.91 49.46
CA GLY A 5 63.10 -12.09 48.03
C GLY A 5 62.03 -11.15 47.51
N LYS A 6 62.44 -9.96 47.04
CA LYS A 6 61.58 -9.09 46.22
C LYS A 6 61.30 -9.81 44.90
N CYS A 7 60.06 -9.81 44.42
CA CYS A 7 59.77 -10.12 43.03
C CYS A 7 58.70 -9.16 42.49
N VAL A 8 59.13 -8.37 41.50
CA VAL A 8 58.37 -7.37 40.76
C VAL A 8 57.75 -8.04 39.53
N LYS A 9 56.47 -7.72 39.28
CA LYS A 9 55.69 -7.92 38.05
C LYS A 9 55.93 -9.25 37.29
N GLY A 10 55.10 -10.24 37.65
CA GLY A 10 54.05 -10.67 36.74
C GLY A 10 54.41 -11.64 35.61
N LYS A 11 54.80 -12.87 35.96
CA LYS A 11 54.14 -14.13 35.52
C LYS A 11 54.97 -15.33 36.00
N ILE A 12 54.28 -16.35 36.50
CA ILE A 12 54.49 -17.82 36.34
C ILE A 12 54.09 -18.54 37.64
N ILE A 13 52.84 -19.01 37.61
CA ILE A 13 52.32 -20.32 38.05
C ILE A 13 53.12 -21.05 39.15
N CYS A 14 52.49 -21.21 40.31
CA CYS A 14 52.72 -22.35 41.20
C CYS A 14 51.39 -23.04 41.49
N VAL A 15 51.29 -24.31 41.11
CA VAL A 15 50.19 -25.23 41.38
C VAL A 15 50.42 -25.85 42.76
N PHE A 16 49.38 -25.93 43.60
CA PHE A 16 49.35 -26.78 44.80
C PHE A 16 48.02 -27.56 44.89
N PRO A 17 47.98 -28.75 45.53
CA PRO A 17 46.95 -29.78 45.32
C PRO A 17 45.84 -29.85 46.41
N GLN A 18 44.59 -30.04 45.96
CA GLN A 18 43.38 -30.82 46.45
C GLN A 18 43.16 -31.06 47.97
N PRO A 19 41.91 -31.09 48.56
CA PRO A 19 40.80 -31.97 48.12
C PRO A 19 39.30 -31.58 48.41
N ARG A 20 38.42 -32.07 47.51
CA ARG A 20 37.02 -32.59 47.57
C ARG A 20 36.09 -32.40 48.82
N TRP A 21 34.91 -31.77 48.62
CA TRP A 21 33.54 -32.19 49.05
C TRP A 21 32.43 -31.54 48.14
N PRO A 22 31.27 -32.19 47.87
CA PRO A 22 30.10 -31.67 47.10
C PRO A 22 28.91 -31.27 48.02
N PRO A 23 27.68 -30.88 47.56
CA PRO A 23 27.19 -30.22 46.33
C PRO A 23 26.35 -28.92 46.62
N LEU A 24 25.67 -28.40 45.59
CA LEU A 24 24.65 -27.32 45.52
C LEU A 24 25.15 -25.87 45.36
N THR A 25 25.04 -25.32 44.15
CA THR A 25 23.96 -24.39 43.75
C THR A 25 24.23 -23.69 42.41
N THR A 26 23.17 -23.68 41.58
CA THR A 26 22.89 -22.76 40.46
C THR A 26 23.92 -22.65 39.34
N THR A 27 23.73 -23.49 38.33
CA THR A 27 24.07 -23.21 36.94
C THR A 27 23.52 -21.84 36.51
N ALA A 28 24.41 -20.88 36.27
CA ALA A 28 24.08 -19.64 35.59
C ALA A 28 23.78 -19.95 34.11
N THR A 29 22.51 -20.18 33.81
CA THR A 29 22.01 -20.28 32.44
C THR A 29 22.20 -18.93 31.77
N GLN A 30 23.17 -18.85 30.86
CA GLN A 30 23.41 -17.69 30.03
C GLN A 30 22.22 -17.53 29.07
N THR A 31 21.24 -16.73 29.46
CA THR A 31 20.10 -16.34 28.62
C THR A 31 20.64 -15.56 27.42
N LYS A 32 20.80 -16.24 26.28
CA LYS A 32 20.88 -15.59 24.98
C LYS A 32 19.62 -14.77 24.81
N GLN A 33 19.74 -13.46 24.98
CA GLN A 33 18.68 -12.51 24.70
C GLN A 33 18.39 -12.62 23.20
N ALA A 34 17.30 -13.31 22.86
CA ALA A 34 16.80 -13.38 21.50
C ALA A 34 16.36 -11.96 21.11
N THR A 35 17.26 -11.19 20.50
CA THR A 35 16.87 -10.00 19.76
C THR A 35 15.88 -10.47 18.70
N VAL A 36 14.60 -10.21 18.93
CA VAL A 36 13.56 -10.31 17.89
C VAL A 36 14.13 -9.60 16.67
N PRO A 37 14.30 -10.27 15.52
CA PRO A 37 14.76 -9.58 14.33
C PRO A 37 13.71 -8.51 14.05
N ARG A 38 14.04 -7.24 14.29
CA ARG A 38 13.23 -6.13 13.81
C ARG A 38 13.23 -6.30 12.31
N THR A 39 12.15 -6.85 11.77
CA THR A 39 11.97 -7.01 10.33
C THR A 39 12.12 -5.61 9.76
N ARG A 40 13.24 -5.34 9.09
CA ARG A 40 13.44 -4.02 8.51
C ARG A 40 12.47 -3.93 7.34
N TRP A 41 11.41 -3.16 7.51
CA TRP A 41 10.39 -3.02 6.48
C TRP A 41 11.03 -2.45 5.22
N ASN A 42 10.95 -3.21 4.13
CA ASN A 42 11.39 -2.72 2.83
C ASN A 42 10.37 -1.71 2.29
N PRO A 43 10.79 -0.73 1.47
CA PRO A 43 9.88 0.28 0.90
C PRO A 43 8.61 -0.28 0.26
N SER A 44 8.73 -1.36 -0.52
CA SER A 44 7.57 -2.05 -1.09
C SER A 44 6.60 -2.61 -0.04
N THR A 45 7.09 -3.07 1.12
CA THR A 45 6.24 -3.56 2.22
C THR A 45 5.48 -2.42 2.87
N ILE A 46 6.09 -1.23 2.97
CA ILE A 46 5.42 -0.04 3.50
C ILE A 46 4.23 0.35 2.62
N TYR A 47 4.41 0.39 1.29
CA TYR A 47 3.29 0.70 0.39
C TYR A 47 2.21 -0.39 0.41
N MET A 48 2.59 -1.68 0.42
CA MET A 48 1.62 -2.78 0.54
C MET A 48 0.81 -2.70 1.83
N PHE A 49 1.44 -2.35 2.95
CA PHE A 49 0.72 -2.17 4.21
C PHE A 49 -0.27 -1.01 4.16
N ASN A 50 0.12 0.13 3.58
CA ASN A 50 -0.81 1.25 3.43
C ASN A 50 -1.99 0.91 2.50
N LEU A 51 -1.75 0.15 1.44
CA LEU A 51 -2.79 -0.41 0.58
C LEU A 51 -3.75 -1.29 1.39
N THR A 52 -3.22 -2.25 2.16
CA THR A 52 -4.04 -3.09 3.05
C THR A 52 -4.82 -2.25 4.08
N MET A 53 -4.24 -1.17 4.60
CA MET A 53 -4.97 -0.26 5.51
C MET A 53 -6.14 0.43 4.80
N CYS A 54 -5.95 0.91 3.56
CA CYS A 54 -7.05 1.46 2.76
C CYS A 54 -8.19 0.44 2.63
N ASP A 55 -7.87 -0.80 2.25
CA ASP A 55 -8.86 -1.86 2.03
C ASP A 55 -9.56 -2.26 3.32
N THR A 56 -8.79 -2.41 4.39
CA THR A 56 -9.32 -2.77 5.72
C THR A 56 -10.29 -1.71 6.25
N LEU A 57 -9.94 -0.43 6.13
CA LEU A 57 -10.79 0.67 6.57
C LEU A 57 -12.14 0.67 5.84
N TYR A 58 -12.14 0.40 4.53
CA TYR A 58 -13.37 0.30 3.76
C TYR A 58 -14.17 -0.98 4.07
N ILE A 59 -13.50 -2.12 4.26
CA ILE A 59 -14.14 -3.39 4.63
C ILE A 59 -14.97 -3.23 5.92
N PHE A 60 -14.49 -2.47 6.90
CA PHE A 60 -15.27 -2.20 8.12
C PHE A 60 -16.58 -1.44 7.87
N THR A 61 -16.70 -0.71 6.76
CA THR A 61 -17.94 -0.01 6.38
C THR A 61 -18.92 -0.91 5.61
N LEU A 62 -18.44 -2.02 5.03
CA LEU A 62 -19.24 -2.89 4.17
C LEU A 62 -20.47 -3.51 4.87
N PRO A 63 -20.43 -3.97 6.14
CA PRO A 63 -21.61 -4.52 6.79
C PRO A 63 -22.80 -3.54 6.83
N PHE A 64 -22.53 -2.25 7.04
CA PHE A 64 -23.55 -1.21 7.05
C PHE A 64 -24.13 -0.97 5.65
N LEU A 65 -23.28 -1.04 4.63
CA LEU A 65 -23.70 -0.90 3.24
C LEU A 65 -24.50 -2.13 2.78
N ILE A 66 -24.11 -3.33 3.20
CA ILE A 66 -24.85 -4.57 2.95
C ILE A 66 -26.24 -4.50 3.60
N TYR A 67 -26.32 -4.04 4.85
CA TYR A 67 -27.61 -3.84 5.52
C TYR A 67 -28.50 -2.87 4.75
N TYR A 68 -27.97 -1.70 4.39
CA TYR A 68 -28.69 -0.70 3.60
C TYR A 68 -29.25 -1.25 2.29
N TYR A 69 -28.47 -2.06 1.55
CA TYR A 69 -28.96 -2.67 0.32
C TYR A 69 -29.96 -3.81 0.55
N ALA A 70 -29.88 -4.50 1.69
CA ALA A 70 -30.86 -5.52 2.07
C ALA A 70 -32.20 -4.91 2.49
N ASP A 71 -32.18 -3.71 3.07
CA ASP A 71 -33.34 -2.95 3.52
C ASP A 71 -33.91 -2.03 2.41
N GLU A 72 -33.94 -2.54 1.17
CA GLU A 72 -34.50 -1.85 0.00
C GLU A 72 -33.92 -0.44 -0.30
N ASN A 73 -32.70 -0.15 0.15
CA ASN A 73 -32.07 1.18 0.11
C ASN A 73 -32.72 2.21 1.04
N ASP A 74 -33.34 1.77 2.13
CA ASP A 74 -33.67 2.63 3.27
C ASP A 74 -32.45 2.75 4.19
N TRP A 75 -32.02 3.98 4.46
CA TRP A 75 -30.83 4.32 5.21
C TRP A 75 -31.23 4.57 6.67
N PRO A 76 -31.05 3.58 7.57
CA PRO A 76 -31.53 3.67 8.95
C PRO A 76 -30.61 4.51 9.84
N PHE A 77 -29.43 4.90 9.34
CA PHE A 77 -28.41 5.59 10.12
C PHE A 77 -28.46 7.09 9.89
N SER A 78 -27.59 7.82 10.60
CA SER A 78 -27.52 9.28 10.48
C SER A 78 -26.83 9.76 9.19
N GLU A 79 -27.10 11.01 8.77
CA GLU A 79 -26.43 11.65 7.62
C GLU A 79 -24.90 11.71 7.76
N PRO A 80 -24.31 12.06 8.93
CA PRO A 80 -22.86 12.03 9.09
C PRO A 80 -22.26 10.65 8.81
N PHE A 81 -22.97 9.58 9.15
CA PHE A 81 -22.49 8.21 8.89
C PHE A 81 -22.49 7.89 7.40
N CYS A 82 -23.55 8.28 6.67
CA CYS A 82 -23.60 8.20 5.21
C CYS A 82 -22.40 8.93 4.56
N LYS A 83 -22.10 10.15 5.02
CA LYS A 83 -20.95 10.94 4.55
C LYS A 83 -19.62 10.22 4.78
N VAL A 84 -19.40 9.68 5.99
CA VAL A 84 -18.16 8.97 6.34
C VAL A 84 -17.99 7.72 5.49
N ILE A 85 -19.04 6.91 5.27
CA ILE A 85 -18.94 5.73 4.42
C ILE A 85 -18.57 6.10 2.99
N ARG A 86 -19.22 7.13 2.42
CA ARG A 86 -18.92 7.60 1.05
C ARG A 86 -17.50 8.17 0.95
N PHE A 87 -17.07 8.92 1.95
CA PHE A 87 -15.69 9.43 2.03
C PHE A 87 -14.65 8.29 2.11
N LEU A 88 -14.89 7.28 2.95
CA LEU A 88 -13.99 6.11 3.08
C LEU A 88 -13.95 5.27 1.81
N PHE A 89 -15.08 5.11 1.11
CA PHE A 89 -15.13 4.45 -0.19
C PHE A 89 -14.21 5.13 -1.21
N TYR A 90 -14.36 6.44 -1.42
CA TYR A 90 -13.52 7.16 -2.39
C TYR A 90 -12.06 7.26 -1.93
N SER A 91 -11.81 7.39 -0.62
CA SER A 91 -10.47 7.39 -0.06
C SER A 91 -9.77 6.04 -0.26
N ASN A 92 -10.49 4.92 -0.08
CA ASN A 92 -9.99 3.59 -0.40
C ASN A 92 -9.68 3.47 -1.89
N LEU A 93 -10.64 3.79 -2.76
CA LEU A 93 -10.49 3.67 -4.21
C LEU A 93 -9.25 4.42 -4.72
N TYR A 94 -9.13 5.70 -4.41
CA TYR A 94 -8.02 6.53 -4.89
C TYR A 94 -6.72 6.30 -4.13
N GLY A 95 -6.79 6.00 -2.83
CA GLY A 95 -5.64 5.54 -2.05
C GLY A 95 -5.02 4.29 -2.65
N SER A 96 -5.85 3.29 -2.98
CA SER A 96 -5.41 2.04 -3.58
C SER A 96 -4.75 2.26 -4.95
N ILE A 97 -5.34 3.10 -5.82
CA ILE A 97 -4.73 3.45 -7.12
C ILE A 97 -3.34 4.09 -6.94
N LEU A 98 -3.21 5.08 -6.06
CA LEU A 98 -1.94 5.77 -5.83
C LEU A 98 -0.89 4.88 -5.16
N PHE A 99 -1.28 4.03 -4.21
CA PHE A 99 -0.34 3.08 -3.60
C PHE A 99 0.12 2.03 -4.62
N LEU A 100 -0.77 1.53 -5.49
CA LEU A 100 -0.37 0.64 -6.59
C LEU A 100 0.59 1.34 -7.55
N CYS A 101 0.38 2.61 -7.86
CA CYS A 101 1.32 3.43 -8.63
C CYS A 101 2.68 3.54 -7.93
N CYS A 102 2.72 3.82 -6.62
CA CYS A 102 3.95 3.88 -5.84
C CYS A 102 4.72 2.55 -5.84
N ILE A 103 4.02 1.43 -5.68
CA ILE A 103 4.65 0.09 -5.75
C ILE A 103 5.21 -0.11 -7.17
N SER A 104 4.46 0.28 -8.21
CA SER A 104 4.84 0.10 -9.62
C SER A 104 6.10 0.89 -9.97
N LEU A 105 6.14 2.16 -9.58
CA LEU A 105 7.30 3.05 -9.72
C LEU A 105 8.51 2.51 -8.94
N HIS A 106 8.29 2.05 -7.72
CA HIS A 106 9.35 1.45 -6.91
C HIS A 106 9.96 0.21 -7.60
N ARG A 107 9.14 -0.66 -8.21
CA ARG A 107 9.64 -1.79 -8.99
C ARG A 107 10.35 -1.36 -10.27
N PHE A 108 9.79 -0.40 -10.99
CA PHE A 108 10.36 0.15 -12.20
C PHE A 108 11.77 0.70 -11.95
N VAL A 109 11.95 1.57 -10.94
CA VAL A 109 13.27 2.12 -10.58
C VAL A 109 14.25 1.01 -10.19
N GLY A 110 13.80 -0.01 -9.44
CA GLY A 110 14.66 -1.13 -9.03
C GLY A 110 15.15 -2.01 -10.18
N ILE A 111 14.42 -2.09 -11.30
CA ILE A 111 14.75 -2.94 -12.45
C ILE A 111 15.49 -2.15 -13.54
N CYS A 112 14.96 -0.97 -13.89
CA CYS A 112 15.50 -0.16 -14.98
C CYS A 112 16.71 0.68 -14.56
N TYR A 113 16.83 1.02 -13.28
CA TYR A 113 17.89 1.89 -12.76
C TYR A 113 18.51 1.35 -11.45
N PRO A 114 19.17 0.17 -11.48
CA PRO A 114 19.64 -0.52 -10.27
C PRO A 114 20.60 0.31 -9.41
N VAL A 115 21.53 1.04 -10.03
CA VAL A 115 22.50 1.91 -9.33
C VAL A 115 21.80 3.10 -8.67
N HIS A 116 20.86 3.73 -9.38
CA HIS A 116 20.08 4.85 -8.84
C HIS A 116 19.11 4.38 -7.74
N SER A 117 18.63 3.13 -7.82
CA SER A 117 17.74 2.54 -6.82
C SER A 117 18.38 2.51 -5.43
N LEU A 118 19.70 2.32 -5.31
CA LEU A 118 20.41 2.32 -4.03
C LEU A 118 20.28 3.65 -3.27
N TYR A 119 20.15 4.77 -3.98
CA TYR A 119 19.95 6.09 -3.39
C TYR A 119 18.46 6.42 -3.21
N TRP A 120 17.60 6.05 -4.16
CA TRP A 120 16.18 6.43 -4.17
C TRP A 120 15.29 5.52 -3.33
N VAL A 121 15.65 4.26 -3.17
CA VAL A 121 14.85 3.24 -2.51
C VAL A 121 15.22 3.16 -1.02
N SER A 122 14.62 4.06 -0.23
CA SER A 122 14.79 4.09 1.23
C SER A 122 13.47 3.97 1.97
N ALA A 123 13.45 3.19 3.06
CA ALA A 123 12.28 3.02 3.91
C ALA A 123 11.82 4.33 4.57
N ARG A 124 12.71 5.30 4.74
CA ARG A 124 12.35 6.65 5.22
C ARG A 124 11.58 7.42 4.16
N ARG A 125 12.07 7.41 2.91
CA ARG A 125 11.41 8.06 1.77
C ARG A 125 10.05 7.43 1.50
N ALA A 126 9.95 6.10 1.53
CA ALA A 126 8.68 5.41 1.35
C ALA A 126 7.62 5.80 2.40
N ARG A 127 8.02 5.98 3.67
CA ARG A 127 7.12 6.49 4.71
C ARG A 127 6.66 7.92 4.42
N LEU A 128 7.59 8.81 4.03
CA LEU A 128 7.25 10.20 3.68
C LEU A 128 6.29 10.25 2.48
N VAL A 129 6.56 9.46 1.44
CA VAL A 129 5.67 9.33 0.27
C VAL A 129 4.32 8.79 0.69
N SER A 130 4.25 7.75 1.54
CA SER A 130 2.96 7.25 2.03
C SER A 130 2.16 8.31 2.78
N VAL A 131 2.80 9.09 3.66
CA VAL A 131 2.12 10.19 4.37
C VAL A 131 1.62 11.25 3.40
N ALA A 132 2.41 11.61 2.38
CA ALA A 132 2.00 12.54 1.35
C ALA A 132 0.82 12.02 0.52
N VAL A 133 0.84 10.73 0.14
CA VAL A 133 -0.28 10.08 -0.57
C VAL A 133 -1.54 10.12 0.27
N TRP A 134 -1.47 9.78 1.56
CA TRP A 134 -2.62 9.88 2.46
C TRP A 134 -3.16 11.30 2.57
N ALA A 135 -2.29 12.28 2.83
CA ALA A 135 -2.70 13.68 2.92
C ALA A 135 -3.36 14.14 1.62
N PHE A 136 -2.78 13.79 0.47
CA PHE A 136 -3.30 14.15 -0.85
C PHE A 136 -4.67 13.51 -1.12
N VAL A 137 -4.83 12.22 -0.85
CA VAL A 137 -6.10 11.51 -1.02
C VAL A 137 -7.17 12.11 -0.12
N LEU A 138 -6.89 12.24 1.18
CA LEU A 138 -7.86 12.74 2.15
C LEU A 138 -8.27 14.18 1.83
N LEU A 139 -7.32 15.03 1.42
CA LEU A 139 -7.61 16.41 1.01
C LEU A 139 -8.49 16.46 -0.24
N CYS A 140 -8.13 15.71 -1.28
CA CYS A 140 -8.91 15.69 -2.52
C CYS A 140 -10.29 15.06 -2.33
N GLN A 141 -10.46 14.13 -1.39
CA GLN A 141 -11.76 13.52 -1.10
C GLN A 141 -12.58 14.27 -0.04
N ALA A 142 -12.01 15.23 0.68
CA ALA A 142 -12.73 16.00 1.69
C ALA A 142 -14.04 16.63 1.18
N PRO A 143 -14.13 17.16 -0.06
CA PRO A 143 -15.39 17.69 -0.59
C PRO A 143 -16.53 16.66 -0.66
N VAL A 144 -16.24 15.36 -0.69
CA VAL A 144 -17.27 14.30 -0.61
C VAL A 144 -18.11 14.43 0.66
N LEU A 145 -17.52 14.88 1.79
CA LEU A 145 -18.25 15.11 3.04
C LEU A 145 -19.26 16.26 2.94
N TYR A 146 -19.06 17.18 2.00
CA TYR A 146 -19.99 18.26 1.70
C TYR A 146 -21.08 17.83 0.71
N PHE A 147 -20.68 17.16 -0.38
CA PHE A 147 -21.58 16.76 -1.47
C PHE A 147 -22.49 15.56 -1.13
N SER A 148 -22.01 14.62 -0.30
CA SER A 148 -22.80 13.47 0.13
C SER A 148 -23.90 13.92 1.08
N ARG A 149 -25.15 13.54 0.79
CA ARG A 149 -26.35 13.93 1.54
C ARG A 149 -27.31 12.74 1.64
N THR A 150 -28.07 12.71 2.73
CA THR A 150 -29.27 11.88 2.82
C THR A 150 -30.49 12.68 2.34
N ARG A 151 -31.47 12.00 1.73
CA ARG A 151 -32.76 12.61 1.38
C ARG A 151 -33.90 11.71 1.81
N GLU A 152 -34.87 12.31 2.46
CA GLU A 152 -36.14 11.68 2.80
C GLU A 152 -36.98 11.48 1.53
N ARG A 153 -37.45 10.25 1.32
CA ARG A 153 -38.41 9.86 0.27
C ARG A 153 -39.67 9.33 0.96
N ALA A 154 -40.76 9.24 0.21
CA ALA A 154 -42.04 8.74 0.72
C ALA A 154 -41.98 7.31 1.32
N THR A 155 -40.96 6.54 0.97
CA THR A 155 -40.77 5.14 1.37
C THR A 155 -39.58 4.92 2.30
N GLY A 156 -38.89 5.98 2.76
CA GLY A 156 -37.67 5.87 3.58
C GLY A 156 -36.63 6.94 3.28
N GLN A 157 -35.50 6.91 3.98
CA GLN A 157 -34.38 7.82 3.82
C GLN A 157 -33.32 7.21 2.90
N VAL A 158 -32.78 7.97 1.93
CA VAL A 158 -31.77 7.44 0.99
C VAL A 158 -30.45 8.17 1.13
N CYS A 159 -29.35 7.44 1.22
CA CYS A 159 -27.99 7.96 1.21
C CYS A 159 -27.48 8.06 -0.24
N TYR A 160 -27.35 9.27 -0.78
CA TYR A 160 -26.95 9.47 -2.19
C TYR A 160 -25.50 9.04 -2.47
N ASP A 161 -25.29 8.22 -3.50
CA ASP A 161 -23.93 7.82 -3.95
C ASP A 161 -23.13 8.97 -4.57
N THR A 162 -23.83 10.04 -4.95
CA THR A 162 -23.29 11.16 -5.73
C THR A 162 -23.58 12.47 -5.00
N THR A 163 -24.65 13.16 -5.35
CA THR A 163 -25.14 14.36 -4.67
C THR A 163 -26.60 14.64 -5.01
N SER A 164 -27.21 15.61 -4.32
CA SER A 164 -28.56 16.09 -4.62
C SER A 164 -28.63 16.72 -6.01
N PRO A 165 -29.81 16.81 -6.65
CA PRO A 165 -29.93 17.42 -7.99
C PRO A 165 -29.41 18.85 -8.08
N GLU A 166 -29.51 19.62 -7.00
CA GLU A 166 -29.11 21.04 -6.94
C GLU A 166 -27.60 21.26 -7.02
N LEU A 167 -26.81 20.31 -6.50
CA LEU A 167 -25.35 20.39 -6.43
C LEU A 167 -24.67 19.57 -7.55
N PHE A 168 -25.44 19.01 -8.47
CA PHE A 168 -24.95 18.02 -9.42
C PHE A 168 -23.91 18.59 -10.39
N ASP A 169 -24.09 19.81 -10.88
CA ASP A 169 -23.15 20.43 -11.84
C ASP A 169 -21.78 20.69 -11.19
N ASP A 170 -21.76 21.23 -9.98
CA ASP A 170 -20.53 21.44 -9.21
C ASP A 170 -19.83 20.11 -8.89
N PHE A 171 -20.62 19.10 -8.49
CA PHE A 171 -20.11 17.77 -8.22
C PHE A 171 -19.57 17.09 -9.49
N LEU A 172 -20.17 17.32 -10.65
CA LEU A 172 -19.71 16.80 -11.92
C LEU A 172 -18.33 17.35 -12.29
N VAL A 173 -18.14 18.67 -12.14
CA VAL A 173 -16.84 19.31 -12.38
C VAL A 173 -15.79 18.77 -11.40
N TYR A 174 -16.11 18.75 -10.10
CA TYR A 174 -15.24 18.19 -9.07
C TYR A 174 -14.85 16.74 -9.37
N SER A 175 -15.84 15.87 -9.62
CA SER A 175 -15.64 14.44 -9.84
C SER A 175 -14.86 14.17 -11.13
N SER A 176 -15.09 14.95 -12.19
CA SER A 176 -14.32 14.91 -13.44
C SER A 176 -12.85 15.25 -13.21
N VAL A 177 -12.57 16.35 -12.51
CA VAL A 177 -11.19 16.77 -12.16
C VAL A 177 -10.50 15.69 -11.33
N VAL A 178 -11.14 15.22 -10.26
CA VAL A 178 -10.60 14.14 -9.41
C VAL A 178 -10.34 12.88 -10.23
N SER A 179 -11.26 12.48 -11.11
CA SER A 179 -11.09 11.31 -11.99
C SER A 179 -9.86 11.43 -12.90
N VAL A 180 -9.62 12.60 -13.48
CA VAL A 180 -8.45 12.82 -14.34
C VAL A 180 -7.14 12.71 -13.53
N PHE A 181 -7.06 13.42 -12.40
CA PHE A 181 -5.81 13.48 -11.63
C PHE A 181 -5.53 12.22 -10.79
N MET A 182 -6.57 11.58 -10.26
CA MET A 182 -6.43 10.43 -9.34
C MET A 182 -6.60 9.07 -10.02
N PHE A 183 -7.12 9.02 -11.25
CA PHE A 183 -7.24 7.77 -12.01
C PHE A 183 -6.50 7.82 -13.34
N CYS A 184 -6.83 8.74 -14.26
CA CYS A 184 -6.24 8.74 -15.61
C CYS A 184 -4.73 8.95 -15.57
N LEU A 185 -4.24 9.92 -14.80
CA LEU A 185 -2.81 10.20 -14.69
C LEU A 185 -2.04 9.01 -14.05
N PRO A 186 -2.42 8.46 -12.87
CA PRO A 186 -1.79 7.26 -12.32
C PRO A 186 -1.86 6.05 -13.25
N PHE A 187 -2.96 5.85 -13.96
CA PHE A 187 -3.11 4.77 -14.93
C PHE A 187 -2.07 4.90 -16.05
N VAL A 188 -1.97 6.06 -16.69
CA VAL A 188 -0.97 6.30 -17.75
C VAL A 188 0.46 6.08 -17.23
N VAL A 189 0.78 6.60 -16.04
CA VAL A 189 2.10 6.40 -15.42
C VAL A 189 2.40 4.91 -15.23
N VAL A 190 1.45 4.13 -14.68
CA VAL A 190 1.62 2.68 -14.48
C VAL A 190 1.80 1.96 -15.81
N MET A 191 0.98 2.27 -16.83
CA MET A 191 1.05 1.64 -18.14
C MET A 191 2.40 1.89 -18.83
N VAL A 192 2.89 3.13 -18.81
CA VAL A 192 4.21 3.48 -19.37
C VAL A 192 5.32 2.76 -18.59
N CYS A 193 5.29 2.80 -17.25
CA CYS A 193 6.28 2.13 -16.42
C CYS A 193 6.33 0.62 -16.69
N TYR A 194 5.18 -0.02 -16.84
CA TYR A 194 5.09 -1.45 -17.13
C TYR A 194 5.53 -1.79 -18.54
N GLY A 195 5.17 -0.97 -19.54
CA GLY A 195 5.67 -1.15 -20.90
C GLY A 195 7.19 -1.13 -20.98
N LEU A 196 7.83 -0.15 -20.32
CA LEU A 196 9.29 -0.05 -20.23
C LEU A 196 9.90 -1.21 -19.44
N MET A 197 9.26 -1.63 -18.34
CA MET A 197 9.71 -2.76 -17.54
C MET A 197 9.67 -4.07 -18.33
N VAL A 198 8.61 -4.33 -19.09
CA VAL A 198 8.48 -5.52 -19.95
C VAL A 198 9.58 -5.53 -21.01
N ARG A 199 9.82 -4.41 -21.70
CA ARG A 199 10.92 -4.28 -22.69
C ARG A 199 12.27 -4.64 -22.06
N LYS A 200 12.57 -4.08 -20.88
CA LYS A 200 13.82 -4.36 -20.17
C LYS A 200 13.95 -5.83 -19.75
N LEU A 201 12.86 -6.44 -19.29
CA LEU A 201 12.83 -7.84 -18.89
C LEU A 201 12.94 -8.82 -20.08
N GLN A 202 12.57 -8.38 -21.28
CA GLN A 202 12.72 -9.14 -22.53
C GLN A 202 14.18 -9.08 -23.03
N GLU A 203 14.80 -7.90 -23.04
CA GLU A 203 16.23 -7.73 -23.37
C GLU A 203 17.13 -8.61 -22.50
N SER A 204 16.89 -8.60 -21.17
CA SER A 204 17.68 -9.41 -20.24
C SER A 204 17.42 -10.91 -20.38
N SER A 205 16.31 -11.32 -21.00
CA SER A 205 15.99 -12.73 -21.24
C SER A 205 16.78 -13.30 -22.41
N TRP A 206 17.06 -12.47 -23.41
CA TRP A 206 17.76 -12.87 -24.64
C TRP A 206 19.27 -13.02 -24.41
N GLY A 207 19.85 -12.24 -23.48
CA GLY A 207 21.28 -12.29 -23.14
C GLY A 207 21.71 -13.42 -22.19
N SER A 208 20.78 -14.10 -21.50
CA SER A 208 21.10 -15.15 -20.52
C SER A 208 20.87 -16.59 -21.01
N SER A 209 20.59 -16.78 -22.31
CA SER A 209 20.47 -18.12 -22.91
C SER A 209 21.82 -18.77 -23.27
N GLY A 210 22.95 -18.11 -23.01
CA GLY A 210 24.28 -18.71 -23.18
C GLY A 210 25.25 -18.18 -22.13
N GLY A 211 25.52 -18.96 -21.09
CA GLY A 211 26.55 -18.63 -20.11
C GLY A 211 26.27 -19.18 -18.72
N ASP A 212 27.00 -20.23 -18.36
CA ASP A 212 27.08 -20.89 -17.05
C ASP A 212 27.74 -19.97 -15.98
N GLU A 213 27.18 -18.78 -15.74
CA GLU A 213 27.66 -17.86 -14.70
C GLU A 213 26.77 -17.95 -13.45
N GLY A 214 27.19 -18.83 -12.52
CA GLY A 214 26.84 -18.80 -11.10
C GLY A 214 25.37 -19.07 -10.77
N GLU A 215 25.01 -20.34 -10.53
CA GLU A 215 23.66 -20.80 -10.13
C GLU A 215 22.97 -19.91 -9.09
N ARG A 216 23.71 -19.38 -8.12
CA ARG A 216 23.18 -18.58 -7.00
C ARG A 216 22.84 -17.13 -7.38
N GLY A 217 23.57 -16.51 -8.31
CA GLY A 217 23.30 -15.17 -8.83
C GLY A 217 22.13 -15.16 -9.82
N GLY A 218 22.09 -16.18 -10.69
CA GLY A 218 20.99 -16.39 -11.65
C GLY A 218 19.64 -16.64 -10.97
N LEU A 219 19.60 -17.39 -9.87
CA LEU A 219 18.35 -17.68 -9.14
C LEU A 219 17.70 -16.42 -8.56
N ALA A 220 18.51 -15.51 -7.99
CA ALA A 220 18.02 -14.27 -7.38
C ALA A 220 17.47 -13.29 -8.44
N ALA A 221 18.15 -13.17 -9.58
CA ALA A 221 17.70 -12.37 -10.72
C ALA A 221 16.38 -12.93 -11.30
N LYS A 222 16.30 -14.25 -11.52
CA LYS A 222 15.09 -14.94 -11.99
C LYS A 222 13.90 -14.73 -11.04
N ARG A 223 14.12 -14.82 -9.72
CA ARG A 223 13.09 -14.56 -8.70
C ARG A 223 12.59 -13.12 -8.71
N SER A 224 13.50 -12.15 -8.88
CA SER A 224 13.14 -10.73 -9.00
C SER A 224 12.30 -10.46 -10.24
N LYS A 225 12.67 -11.06 -11.40
CA LYS A 225 11.91 -10.99 -12.65
C LYS A 225 10.50 -11.58 -12.49
N GLN A 226 10.38 -12.80 -11.95
CA GLN A 226 9.08 -13.43 -11.71
C GLN A 226 8.17 -12.60 -10.79
N LYS A 227 8.74 -12.02 -9.72
CA LYS A 227 7.99 -11.13 -8.82
C LYS A 227 7.44 -9.90 -9.54
N SER A 228 8.21 -9.35 -10.48
CA SER A 228 7.85 -8.15 -11.24
C SER A 228 6.77 -8.46 -12.28
N VAL A 229 6.92 -9.57 -13.02
CA VAL A 229 5.88 -10.05 -13.95
C VAL A 229 4.57 -10.34 -13.23
N LYS A 230 4.61 -11.06 -12.10
CA LYS A 230 3.41 -11.33 -11.29
C LYS A 230 2.74 -10.03 -10.86
N MET A 231 3.52 -9.04 -10.45
CA MET A 231 2.97 -7.74 -10.06
C MET A 231 2.33 -7.00 -11.24
N ILE A 232 2.95 -7.00 -12.42
CA ILE A 232 2.37 -6.41 -13.63
C ILE A 232 1.00 -7.03 -13.90
N ILE A 233 0.91 -8.36 -13.92
CA ILE A 233 -0.34 -9.09 -14.18
C ILE A 233 -1.43 -8.71 -13.16
N ILE A 234 -1.10 -8.74 -11.87
CA ILE A 234 -2.06 -8.42 -10.80
C ILE A 234 -2.58 -6.98 -10.95
N VAL A 235 -1.68 -6.01 -11.14
CA VAL A 235 -2.08 -4.60 -11.23
C VAL A 235 -2.89 -4.32 -12.50
N LEU A 236 -2.51 -4.88 -13.65
CA LEU A 236 -3.31 -4.76 -14.87
C LEU A 236 -4.71 -5.37 -14.70
N ALA A 237 -4.81 -6.55 -14.08
CA ALA A 237 -6.08 -7.17 -13.78
C ALA A 237 -6.96 -6.28 -12.87
N MET A 238 -6.40 -5.68 -11.82
CA MET A 238 -7.14 -4.75 -10.96
C MET A 238 -7.65 -3.52 -11.72
N PHE A 239 -6.84 -2.93 -12.60
CA PHE A 239 -7.31 -1.82 -13.43
C PHE A 239 -8.43 -2.23 -14.37
N MET A 240 -8.30 -3.36 -15.05
CA MET A 240 -9.28 -3.81 -16.05
C MET A 240 -10.59 -4.31 -15.44
N LEU A 241 -10.53 -4.99 -14.28
CA LEU A 241 -11.70 -5.63 -13.67
C LEU A 241 -12.39 -4.75 -12.62
N CYS A 242 -11.68 -3.82 -11.99
CA CYS A 242 -12.21 -3.04 -10.87
C CYS A 242 -12.24 -1.54 -11.18
N PHE A 243 -11.09 -0.93 -11.42
CA PHE A 243 -11.01 0.54 -11.47
C PHE A 243 -11.59 1.13 -12.75
N LEU A 244 -11.24 0.58 -13.91
CA LEU A 244 -11.71 1.08 -15.21
C LEU A 244 -13.24 0.91 -15.35
N PRO A 245 -13.84 -0.27 -15.08
CA PRO A 245 -15.30 -0.41 -15.15
C PRO A 245 -16.03 0.58 -14.24
N PHE A 246 -15.55 0.78 -13.00
CA PHE A 246 -16.14 1.76 -12.09
C PHE A 246 -16.10 3.18 -12.66
N HIS A 247 -14.94 3.63 -13.13
CA HIS A 247 -14.79 5.00 -13.65
C HIS A 247 -15.58 5.21 -14.96
N LEU A 248 -15.64 4.19 -15.82
CA LEU A 248 -16.44 4.22 -17.04
C LEU A 248 -17.94 4.31 -16.72
N THR A 249 -18.47 3.39 -15.91
CA THR A 249 -19.88 3.38 -15.53
C THR A 249 -20.29 4.68 -14.86
N ARG A 250 -19.44 5.21 -13.96
CA ARG A 250 -19.69 6.48 -13.29
C ARG A 250 -19.71 7.67 -14.27
N SER A 251 -18.75 7.73 -15.20
CA SER A 251 -18.69 8.80 -16.20
C SER A 251 -19.87 8.74 -17.17
N LEU A 252 -20.28 7.54 -17.57
CA LEU A 252 -21.47 7.32 -18.39
C LEU A 252 -22.73 7.76 -17.64
N TYR A 253 -22.89 7.35 -16.38
CA TYR A 253 -24.03 7.75 -15.55
C TYR A 253 -24.14 9.27 -15.41
N TYR A 254 -23.03 9.96 -15.17
CA TYR A 254 -23.03 11.42 -15.11
C TYR A 254 -23.39 12.07 -16.43
N SER A 255 -22.85 11.54 -17.54
CA SER A 255 -23.15 12.05 -18.88
C SER A 255 -24.64 11.90 -19.19
N PHE A 256 -25.24 10.74 -18.91
CA PHE A 256 -26.68 10.53 -19.09
C PHE A 256 -27.53 11.44 -18.20
N ARG A 257 -27.14 11.63 -16.94
CA ARG A 257 -27.87 12.52 -16.01
C ARG A 257 -27.79 13.99 -16.44
N TYR A 258 -26.62 14.45 -16.88
CA TYR A 258 -26.42 15.78 -17.44
C TYR A 258 -27.26 16.00 -18.72
N LEU A 259 -27.27 15.03 -19.62
CA LEU A 259 -28.11 15.06 -20.83
C LEU A 259 -29.60 15.13 -20.49
N ARG A 260 -30.05 14.38 -19.48
CA ARG A 260 -31.44 14.41 -19.02
C ARG A 260 -31.83 15.75 -18.40
N GLN A 261 -30.94 16.39 -17.64
CA GLN A 261 -31.21 17.72 -17.08
C GLN A 261 -31.21 18.82 -18.16
N SER A 262 -30.34 18.70 -19.16
CA SER A 262 -30.26 19.66 -20.27
C SER A 262 -31.39 19.52 -21.30
N ASN A 263 -32.03 18.35 -21.39
CA ASN A 263 -33.16 18.11 -22.28
C ASN A 263 -34.41 17.59 -21.52
N PRO A 264 -35.11 18.44 -20.74
CA PRO A 264 -36.23 18.02 -19.90
C PRO A 264 -37.51 17.62 -20.66
N ALA A 265 -37.50 17.63 -22.00
CA ALA A 265 -38.65 17.35 -22.86
C ALA A 265 -38.75 15.88 -23.35
N GLN A 266 -37.93 14.96 -22.82
CA GLN A 266 -38.02 13.50 -23.00
C GLN A 266 -38.12 12.78 -21.66
#